data_AF-A0A928YFC0-F1
#
_entry.id   AF-A0A928YFC0-F1
#
_cell.length_a   1.000
_cell.length_b   1.000
_cell.length_c   1.000
_cell.angle_alpha   90.00
_cell.angle_beta   90.00
_cell.angle_gamma   90.00
#
_symmetry.space_group_name_H-M   'P 1'
#
loop_
_entity.id
_entity.type
_entity.pdbx_description
1 polymer ?
#
loop_
_entity_poly.entity_id
_entity_poly.type
_entity_poly.pdbx_seq_one_letter_code
_entity_poly.pdbx_strand_id
1 'polypeptide(L)'
;MILVLSGTEEGKEIVRQLHYNGFKVRTTVATEYGRKMFEQIGLDTLCIQKRCDKEGFRRLIQEKGITVLIDATHPFAVEATKNAYEACREAGIDYFRFERKDSVISDHPLIHSVSSADDAVKKARQLGTNIFLTTGISGVSKFISLKNEKQLFVRILPIPEHIVSCIEMGIFPKNIIAMHGPFSTELNKAMFQQYGINVIVSKESGGVGGVNEKIQAAIELGIDTILITRPALALPDVYTSITDILNKVKALR
;
A
#
# COMPACT_ATOMS: atom_id res chain seq x y z
N MET A 1 -7.01 14.99 -20.83
CA MET A 1 -6.73 13.53 -20.67
C MET A 1 -6.68 13.23 -19.18
N ILE A 2 -7.10 12.05 -18.73
CA ILE A 2 -7.03 11.67 -17.29
C ILE A 2 -5.84 10.75 -17.06
N LEU A 3 -5.05 11.03 -16.03
CA LEU A 3 -4.01 10.13 -15.53
C LEU A 3 -4.43 9.55 -14.18
N VAL A 4 -4.37 8.23 -14.02
CA VAL A 4 -4.57 7.57 -12.72
C VAL A 4 -3.25 7.01 -12.22
N LEU A 5 -2.84 7.37 -11.01
CA LEU A 5 -1.72 6.72 -10.34
C LEU A 5 -2.25 5.48 -9.62
N SER A 6 -1.88 4.30 -10.11
CA SER A 6 -2.42 3.02 -9.64
C SER A 6 -1.36 2.21 -8.87
N GLY A 7 -1.68 0.95 -8.57
CA GLY A 7 -0.92 0.06 -7.68
C GLY A 7 -1.74 -0.45 -6.50
N THR A 8 -3.03 -0.14 -6.47
CA THR A 8 -4.04 -0.66 -5.55
C THR A 8 -5.19 -1.29 -6.34
N GLU A 9 -6.03 -2.10 -5.70
CA GLU A 9 -7.23 -2.64 -6.33
C GLU A 9 -8.19 -1.52 -6.79
N GLU A 10 -8.33 -0.47 -5.98
CA GLU A 10 -9.19 0.67 -6.30
C GLU A 10 -8.65 1.50 -7.45
N GLY A 11 -7.32 1.68 -7.54
CA GLY A 11 -6.70 2.32 -8.69
C GLY A 11 -7.00 1.56 -9.99
N LYS A 12 -6.98 0.21 -9.97
CA LYS A 12 -7.38 -0.61 -11.13
C LYS A 12 -8.86 -0.41 -11.46
N GLU A 13 -9.72 -0.44 -10.45
CA GLU A 13 -11.16 -0.25 -10.64
C GLU A 13 -11.52 1.14 -11.18
N ILE A 14 -10.88 2.20 -10.68
CA ILE A 14 -11.05 3.57 -11.19
C ILE A 14 -10.68 3.64 -12.68
N VAL A 15 -9.53 3.08 -13.07
CA VAL A 15 -9.11 3.04 -14.49
C VAL A 15 -10.13 2.30 -15.34
N ARG A 16 -10.56 1.12 -14.87
CA ARG A 16 -11.56 0.29 -15.55
C ARG A 16 -12.86 1.06 -15.78
N GLN A 17 -13.40 1.69 -14.74
CA GLN A 17 -14.65 2.45 -14.86
C GLN A 17 -14.51 3.68 -15.76
N LEU A 18 -13.42 4.45 -15.64
CA LEU A 18 -13.18 5.60 -16.52
C LEU A 18 -13.11 5.18 -17.99
N HIS A 19 -12.39 4.09 -18.28
CA HIS A 19 -12.26 3.56 -19.63
C HIS A 19 -13.64 3.16 -20.21
N TYR A 20 -14.42 2.36 -19.47
CA TYR A 20 -15.75 1.93 -19.94
C TYR A 20 -16.79 3.06 -20.00
N ASN A 21 -16.61 4.14 -19.24
CA ASN A 21 -17.43 5.36 -19.36
C ASN A 21 -16.96 6.28 -20.52
N GLY A 22 -16.04 5.82 -21.39
CA GLY A 22 -15.59 6.55 -22.58
C GLY A 22 -14.65 7.72 -22.29
N PHE A 23 -13.96 7.72 -21.14
CA PHE A 23 -12.93 8.72 -20.87
C PHE A 23 -11.59 8.33 -21.50
N LYS A 24 -10.86 9.34 -22.00
CA LYS A 24 -9.46 9.18 -22.38
C LYS A 24 -8.63 9.08 -21.10
N VAL A 25 -8.21 7.86 -20.76
CA VAL A 25 -7.48 7.54 -19.52
C VAL A 25 -6.12 6.89 -19.82
N ARG A 26 -5.12 7.26 -19.01
CA ARG A 26 -3.85 6.56 -18.87
C ARG A 26 -3.66 6.20 -17.40
N THR A 27 -2.88 5.17 -17.12
CA THR A 27 -2.51 4.78 -15.76
C THR A 27 -1.00 4.63 -15.64
N THR A 28 -0.46 4.87 -14.45
CA THR A 28 0.94 4.54 -14.14
C THR A 28 1.02 3.57 -12.97
N VAL A 29 2.03 2.71 -13.03
CA VAL A 29 2.37 1.76 -11.96
C VAL A 29 3.88 1.77 -11.74
N ALA A 30 4.28 1.59 -10.48
CA ALA A 30 5.68 1.64 -10.06
C ALA A 30 6.44 0.31 -10.27
N THR A 31 5.74 -0.79 -10.57
CA THR A 31 6.28 -2.15 -10.60
C THR A 31 5.81 -2.93 -11.83
N GLU A 32 6.61 -3.91 -12.25
CA GLU A 32 6.24 -4.83 -13.33
C GLU A 32 5.00 -5.65 -12.96
N TYR A 33 4.91 -6.10 -11.71
CA TYR A 33 3.73 -6.78 -11.20
C TYR A 33 2.45 -5.95 -11.39
N GLY A 34 2.51 -4.66 -11.06
CA GLY A 34 1.38 -3.74 -11.28
C GLY A 34 1.00 -3.65 -12.75
N ARG A 35 1.97 -3.71 -13.67
CA ARG A 35 1.71 -3.71 -15.13
C ARG A 35 1.02 -5.00 -15.57
N LYS A 36 1.51 -6.16 -15.11
CA LYS A 36 0.89 -7.47 -15.41
C LYS A 36 -0.57 -7.54 -14.97
N MET A 37 -0.94 -6.86 -13.89
CA MET A 37 -2.35 -6.77 -13.47
C MET A 37 -3.23 -6.06 -14.50
N PHE A 38 -2.70 -5.08 -15.24
CA PHE A 38 -3.43 -4.43 -16.33
C PHE A 38 -3.46 -5.28 -17.62
N GLU A 39 -2.41 -6.08 -17.87
CA GLU A 39 -2.39 -7.07 -18.96
C GLU A 39 -3.48 -8.14 -18.78
N GLN A 40 -3.66 -8.64 -17.56
CA GLN A 40 -4.70 -9.64 -17.26
C GLN A 40 -6.13 -9.17 -17.51
N ILE A 41 -6.39 -7.86 -17.42
CA ILE A 41 -7.70 -7.27 -17.67
C ILE A 41 -7.82 -6.62 -19.06
N GLY A 42 -6.82 -6.81 -19.94
CA GLY A 42 -6.81 -6.28 -21.30
C GLY A 42 -6.67 -4.77 -21.41
N LEU A 43 -6.10 -4.10 -20.40
CA LEU A 43 -5.91 -2.65 -20.33
C LEU A 43 -4.41 -2.25 -20.29
N ASP A 44 -3.51 -3.13 -20.71
CA ASP A 44 -2.07 -2.94 -20.75
C ASP A 44 -1.65 -1.72 -21.57
N THR A 45 -2.34 -1.48 -22.68
CA THR A 45 -2.07 -0.34 -23.57
C THR A 45 -2.27 1.00 -22.87
N LEU A 46 -3.07 1.05 -21.80
CA LEU A 46 -3.31 2.25 -20.99
C LEU A 46 -2.21 2.47 -19.94
N CYS A 47 -1.42 1.45 -19.64
CA CYS A 47 -0.51 1.38 -18.51
C CYS A 47 0.93 1.77 -18.86
N ILE A 48 1.43 2.79 -18.19
CA ILE A 48 2.82 3.25 -18.25
C ILE A 48 3.54 2.73 -17.01
N GLN A 49 4.42 1.74 -17.18
CA GLN A 49 5.28 1.28 -16.09
C GLN A 49 6.46 2.25 -15.93
N LYS A 50 6.32 3.21 -15.02
CA LYS A 50 7.37 4.20 -14.75
C LYS A 50 7.20 4.76 -13.34
N ARG A 51 8.30 4.77 -12.57
CA ARG A 51 8.39 5.60 -11.37
C ARG A 51 8.68 7.03 -11.80
N CYS A 52 7.91 7.97 -11.28
CA CYS A 52 8.08 9.38 -11.56
C CYS A 52 8.36 10.13 -10.27
N ASP A 53 9.40 10.97 -10.31
CA ASP A 53 9.55 12.11 -9.42
C ASP A 53 8.66 13.27 -9.91
N LYS A 54 8.74 14.41 -9.23
CA LYS A 54 7.97 15.62 -9.60
C LYS A 54 8.19 16.03 -11.06
N GLU A 55 9.44 16.11 -11.51
CA GLU A 55 9.76 16.47 -12.91
C GLU A 55 9.27 15.43 -13.92
N GLY A 56 9.33 14.15 -13.54
CA GLY A 56 8.74 13.05 -14.31
C GLY A 56 7.23 13.23 -14.50
N PHE A 57 6.51 13.61 -13.44
CA PHE A 57 5.09 13.92 -13.54
C PHE A 57 4.83 15.17 -14.38
N ARG A 58 5.61 16.25 -14.18
CA ARG A 58 5.48 17.49 -14.96
C ARG A 58 5.63 17.23 -16.47
N ARG A 59 6.66 16.48 -16.87
CA ARG A 59 6.86 16.06 -18.28
C ARG A 59 5.68 15.24 -18.78
N LEU A 60 5.22 14.27 -18.01
CA LEU A 60 4.11 13.40 -18.40
C LEU A 60 2.80 14.19 -18.59
N ILE A 61 2.54 15.16 -17.72
CA ILE A 61 1.39 16.06 -17.80
C ILE A 61 1.42 16.83 -19.13
N GLN A 62 2.57 17.42 -19.46
CA GLN A 62 2.76 18.20 -20.70
C GLN A 62 2.68 17.33 -21.96
N GLU A 63 3.46 16.24 -22.03
CA GLU A 63 3.55 15.36 -23.20
C GLU A 63 2.22 14.66 -23.55
N LYS A 64 1.38 14.38 -22.56
CA LYS A 64 0.13 13.64 -22.75
C LYS A 64 -1.13 14.52 -22.66
N GLY A 65 -0.96 15.83 -22.45
CA GLY A 65 -2.08 16.76 -22.28
C GLY A 65 -3.01 16.34 -21.13
N ILE A 66 -2.42 15.94 -19.99
CA ILE A 66 -3.17 15.58 -18.78
C ILE A 66 -3.83 16.83 -18.23
N THR A 67 -5.12 16.72 -17.92
CA THR A 67 -5.94 17.81 -17.36
C THR A 67 -6.49 17.45 -15.98
N VAL A 68 -6.51 16.15 -15.65
CA VAL A 68 -6.94 15.63 -14.35
C VAL A 68 -6.00 14.50 -13.95
N LEU A 69 -5.46 14.53 -12.74
CA LEU A 69 -4.72 13.45 -12.13
C LEU A 69 -5.50 12.88 -10.94
N ILE A 70 -5.75 11.57 -10.96
CA ILE A 70 -6.37 10.83 -9.86
C ILE A 70 -5.28 10.00 -9.18
N ASP A 71 -4.94 10.36 -7.95
CA ASP A 71 -3.99 9.62 -7.14
C ASP A 71 -4.71 8.52 -6.35
N ALA A 72 -4.60 7.28 -6.82
CA ALA A 72 -5.08 6.07 -6.15
C ALA A 72 -3.92 5.18 -5.66
N THR A 73 -2.75 5.79 -5.41
CA THR A 73 -1.60 5.08 -4.83
C THR A 73 -1.89 4.64 -3.39
N HIS A 74 -1.12 3.66 -2.90
CA HIS A 74 -1.26 3.19 -1.52
C HIS A 74 -1.09 4.34 -0.49
N PRO A 75 -1.82 4.37 0.65
CA PRO A 75 -1.72 5.47 1.63
C PRO A 75 -0.32 5.76 2.18
N PHE A 76 0.57 4.77 2.14
CA PHE A 76 1.97 4.90 2.55
C PHE A 76 2.92 5.35 1.42
N ALA A 77 2.41 5.59 0.21
CA ALA A 77 3.20 6.07 -0.94
C ALA A 77 3.41 7.61 -0.89
N VAL A 78 3.82 8.11 0.27
CA VAL A 78 3.88 9.54 0.61
C VAL A 78 4.66 10.36 -0.42
N GLU A 79 5.82 9.86 -0.85
CA GLU A 79 6.66 10.58 -1.83
C GLU A 79 5.99 10.67 -3.20
N ALA A 80 5.34 9.59 -3.67
CA ALA A 80 4.66 9.58 -4.95
C ALA A 80 3.49 10.58 -4.95
N THR A 81 2.69 10.58 -3.87
CA THR A 81 1.59 11.51 -3.64
C THR A 81 2.07 12.97 -3.59
N LYS A 82 3.12 13.27 -2.82
CA LYS A 82 3.70 14.63 -2.76
C LYS A 82 4.19 15.10 -4.13
N ASN A 83 4.97 14.28 -4.82
CA ASN A 83 5.50 14.59 -6.15
C ASN A 83 4.38 14.84 -7.17
N ALA A 84 3.34 14.00 -7.15
CA ALA A 84 2.20 14.15 -8.06
C ALA A 84 1.39 15.41 -7.76
N TYR A 85 1.10 15.67 -6.49
CA TYR A 85 0.36 16.85 -6.06
C TYR A 85 1.08 18.14 -6.44
N GLU A 86 2.38 18.24 -6.12
CA GLU A 86 3.18 19.42 -6.47
C GLU A 86 3.26 19.64 -7.99
N ALA A 87 3.45 18.58 -8.77
CA ALA A 87 3.45 18.68 -10.23
C ALA A 87 2.10 19.15 -10.79
N CYS A 88 0.98 18.69 -10.23
CA CYS A 88 -0.35 19.15 -10.64
C CYS A 88 -0.58 20.62 -10.29
N ARG A 89 -0.18 21.03 -9.09
CA ARG A 89 -0.27 22.42 -8.64
C ARG A 89 0.54 23.36 -9.53
N GLU A 90 1.77 22.99 -9.88
CA GLU A 90 2.63 23.78 -10.77
C GLU A 90 2.09 23.82 -12.21
N ALA A 91 1.48 22.74 -12.69
CA ALA A 91 0.88 22.66 -14.02
C ALA A 91 -0.52 23.29 -14.11
N GLY A 92 -1.15 23.63 -12.98
CA GLY A 92 -2.50 24.17 -12.92
C GLY A 92 -3.59 23.18 -13.36
N ILE A 93 -3.42 21.89 -13.07
CA ILE A 93 -4.40 20.84 -13.40
C ILE A 93 -5.10 20.30 -12.15
N ASP A 94 -6.28 19.70 -12.33
CA ASP A 94 -7.03 19.10 -11.22
C ASP A 94 -6.31 17.88 -10.64
N TYR A 95 -6.27 17.81 -9.31
CA TYR A 95 -5.73 16.70 -8.55
C TYR A 95 -6.80 16.15 -7.62
N PHE A 96 -7.11 14.85 -7.75
CA PHE A 96 -8.05 14.15 -6.88
C PHE A 96 -7.35 13.00 -6.18
N ARG A 97 -7.49 12.91 -4.86
CA ARG A 97 -6.90 11.83 -4.07
C ARG A 97 -7.97 10.83 -3.71
N PHE A 98 -7.78 9.56 -4.09
CA PHE A 98 -8.58 8.47 -3.54
C PHE A 98 -7.92 7.91 -2.29
N GLU A 99 -8.67 7.90 -1.18
CA GLU A 99 -8.25 7.22 0.04
C GLU A 99 -9.37 6.38 0.61
N ARG A 100 -9.04 5.15 1.02
CA ARG A 100 -9.97 4.32 1.75
C ARG A 100 -10.32 4.99 3.07
N LYS A 101 -11.59 4.87 3.48
CA LYS A 101 -12.01 5.19 4.85
C LYS A 101 -11.10 4.51 5.86
N ASP A 102 -10.87 5.18 6.97
CA ASP A 102 -10.08 4.64 8.05
C ASP A 102 -10.69 3.32 8.54
N SER A 103 -9.81 2.39 8.90
CA SER A 103 -10.26 1.19 9.59
C SER A 103 -10.63 1.61 11.01
N VAL A 104 -11.85 1.31 11.46
CA VAL A 104 -12.17 1.42 12.88
C VAL A 104 -11.38 0.33 13.60
N ILE A 105 -10.22 0.68 14.11
CA ILE A 105 -9.42 -0.19 14.96
C ILE A 105 -9.94 0.00 16.38
N SER A 106 -10.42 -1.09 16.99
CA SER A 106 -10.85 -1.07 18.38
C SER A 106 -9.69 -0.68 19.29
N ASP A 107 -9.96 0.19 20.26
CA ASP A 107 -9.03 0.40 21.36
C ASP A 107 -8.89 -0.92 22.13
N HIS A 108 -7.68 -1.47 22.15
CA HIS A 108 -7.39 -2.77 22.73
C HIS A 108 -5.99 -2.77 23.34
N PRO A 109 -5.77 -3.33 24.56
CA PRO A 109 -4.47 -3.28 25.24
C PRO A 109 -3.29 -3.90 24.47
N LEU A 110 -3.60 -4.82 23.55
CA LEU A 110 -2.59 -5.48 22.69
C LEU A 110 -2.30 -4.70 21.40
N ILE A 111 -2.97 -3.58 21.14
CA ILE A 111 -2.73 -2.76 19.95
C ILE A 111 -1.92 -1.53 20.34
N HIS A 112 -0.74 -1.42 19.74
CA HIS A 112 0.22 -0.35 19.94
C HIS A 112 0.32 0.50 18.67
N SER A 113 -0.48 1.55 18.61
CA SER A 113 -0.45 2.51 17.50
C SER A 113 0.80 3.38 17.55
N VAL A 114 1.51 3.48 16.42
CA VAL A 114 2.74 4.27 16.26
C VAL A 114 2.72 5.04 14.94
N SER A 115 3.35 6.20 14.91
CA SER A 115 3.34 7.10 13.74
C SER A 115 4.35 6.77 12.66
N SER A 116 5.32 5.88 12.92
CA SER A 116 6.42 5.63 12.00
C SER A 116 6.99 4.21 12.11
N ALA A 117 7.73 3.81 11.07
CA ALA A 117 8.48 2.54 11.11
C ALA A 117 9.57 2.55 12.18
N ASP A 118 10.20 3.69 12.44
CA ASP A 118 11.25 3.80 13.46
C ASP A 118 10.68 3.66 14.87
N ASP A 119 9.50 4.23 15.12
CA ASP A 119 8.79 4.04 16.39
C ASP A 119 8.28 2.60 16.54
N ALA A 120 7.85 1.97 15.44
CA ALA A 120 7.53 0.55 15.43
C ALA A 120 8.74 -0.32 15.80
N VAL A 121 9.93 0.00 15.30
CA VAL A 121 11.17 -0.71 15.67
C VAL A 121 11.49 -0.53 17.15
N LYS A 122 11.39 0.70 17.69
CA LYS A 122 11.59 0.96 19.13
C LYS A 122 10.60 0.17 19.99
N LYS A 123 9.33 0.16 19.62
CA LYS A 123 8.29 -0.58 20.32
C LYS A 123 8.51 -2.09 20.23
N ALA A 124 8.89 -2.61 19.06
CA ALA A 124 9.16 -4.02 18.85
C ALA A 124 10.31 -4.56 19.73
N ARG A 125 11.31 -3.73 20.07
CA ARG A 125 12.37 -4.12 21.02
C ARG A 125 11.82 -4.47 22.40
N GLN A 126 10.80 -3.74 22.85
CA GLN A 126 10.20 -3.85 24.17
C GLN A 126 9.21 -5.03 24.30
N LEU A 127 8.82 -5.64 23.18
CA LEU A 127 7.83 -6.71 23.14
C LEU A 127 8.50 -8.08 22.91
N GLY A 128 7.72 -9.09 22.50
CA GLY A 128 8.16 -10.47 22.27
C GLY A 128 9.31 -10.64 21.27
N THR A 129 9.72 -11.89 21.07
CA THR A 129 10.92 -12.27 20.29
C THR A 129 10.65 -12.66 18.84
N ASN A 130 9.44 -13.12 18.50
CA ASN A 130 9.08 -13.62 17.18
C ASN A 130 8.13 -12.63 16.51
N ILE A 131 8.70 -11.81 15.63
CA ILE A 131 8.01 -10.68 15.00
C ILE A 131 7.57 -11.08 13.59
N PHE A 132 6.28 -10.98 13.31
CA PHE A 132 5.71 -11.21 11.99
C PHE A 132 5.44 -9.87 11.27
N LEU A 133 6.24 -9.58 10.24
CA LEU A 133 6.16 -8.38 9.44
C LEU A 133 5.15 -8.55 8.30
N THR A 134 4.08 -7.76 8.35
CA THR A 134 3.06 -7.66 7.28
C THR A 134 3.16 -6.33 6.52
N THR A 135 4.31 -5.67 6.58
CA THR A 135 4.54 -4.32 6.03
C THR A 135 4.87 -4.28 4.54
N GLY A 136 4.92 -5.46 3.90
CA GLY A 136 5.43 -5.66 2.54
C GLY A 136 6.95 -5.52 2.45
N ILE A 137 7.51 -5.87 1.29
CA ILE A 137 8.97 -5.91 1.06
C ILE A 137 9.67 -4.59 1.38
N SER A 138 9.05 -3.45 1.03
CA SER A 138 9.63 -2.12 1.26
C SER A 138 9.72 -1.74 2.74
N GLY A 139 8.91 -2.36 3.60
CA GLY A 139 8.97 -2.14 5.04
C GLY A 139 10.05 -2.98 5.74
N VAL A 140 10.44 -4.11 5.15
CA VAL A 140 11.34 -5.09 5.79
C VAL A 140 12.68 -4.47 6.18
N SER A 141 13.26 -3.67 5.29
CA SER A 141 14.56 -3.02 5.49
C SER A 141 14.65 -2.21 6.78
N LYS A 142 13.53 -1.62 7.24
CA LYS A 142 13.46 -0.84 8.48
C LYS A 142 13.63 -1.71 9.74
N PHE A 143 13.22 -2.98 9.68
CA PHE A 143 13.26 -3.91 10.81
C PHE A 143 14.52 -4.77 10.85
N ILE A 144 15.39 -4.70 9.83
CA ILE A 144 16.62 -5.49 9.77
C ILE A 144 17.57 -5.20 10.94
N SER A 145 17.50 -4.00 11.53
CA SER A 145 18.24 -3.67 12.75
C SER A 145 17.92 -4.59 13.94
N LEU A 146 16.75 -5.26 13.94
CA LEU A 146 16.32 -6.19 14.98
C LEU A 146 16.79 -7.64 14.75
N LYS A 147 17.39 -7.97 13.61
CA LYS A 147 17.65 -9.38 13.23
C LYS A 147 18.56 -10.17 14.19
N ASN A 148 19.40 -9.47 14.95
CA ASN A 148 20.28 -10.06 15.95
C ASN A 148 19.63 -10.14 17.34
N GLU A 149 18.53 -9.43 17.54
CA GLU A 149 17.80 -9.33 18.82
C GLU A 149 16.51 -10.17 18.79
N LYS A 150 15.91 -10.36 17.61
CA LYS A 150 14.56 -10.89 17.39
C LYS A 150 14.54 -11.80 16.16
N GLN A 151 13.64 -12.77 16.15
CA GLN A 151 13.33 -13.57 14.95
C GLN A 151 12.33 -12.82 14.09
N LEU A 152 12.72 -12.52 12.85
CA LEU A 152 11.87 -11.82 11.89
C LEU A 152 11.25 -12.84 10.91
N PHE A 153 9.92 -12.90 10.90
CA PHE A 153 9.11 -13.60 9.92
C PHE A 153 8.50 -12.58 8.98
N VAL A 154 8.61 -12.79 7.69
CA VAL A 154 8.25 -11.77 6.70
C VAL A 154 7.24 -12.32 5.72
N ARG A 155 6.09 -11.65 5.61
CA ARG A 155 5.11 -11.94 4.56
C ARG A 155 5.26 -10.97 3.40
N ILE A 156 5.56 -11.51 2.22
CA ILE A 156 5.75 -10.77 0.96
C ILE A 156 4.89 -11.36 -0.14
N LEU A 157 4.65 -10.57 -1.20
CA LEU A 157 4.12 -11.12 -2.45
C LEU A 157 5.09 -12.14 -3.05
N PRO A 158 4.60 -13.19 -3.72
CA PRO A 158 5.41 -14.25 -4.32
C PRO A 158 6.07 -13.78 -5.62
N ILE A 159 6.94 -12.77 -5.50
CA ILE A 159 7.72 -12.17 -6.57
C ILE A 159 9.18 -12.57 -6.33
N PRO A 160 9.87 -13.23 -7.29
CA PRO A 160 11.23 -13.74 -7.10
C PRO A 160 12.20 -12.70 -6.53
N GLU A 161 12.14 -11.47 -7.03
CA GLU A 161 13.02 -10.37 -6.61
C GLU A 161 12.81 -10.01 -5.13
N HIS A 162 11.58 -10.13 -4.62
CA HIS A 162 11.31 -9.88 -3.20
C HIS A 162 11.93 -10.96 -2.30
N ILE A 163 11.91 -12.22 -2.73
CA ILE A 163 12.53 -13.32 -2.00
C ILE A 163 14.04 -13.12 -1.95
N VAL A 164 14.66 -12.79 -3.09
CA VAL A 164 16.09 -12.45 -3.17
C VAL A 164 16.44 -11.31 -2.24
N SER A 165 15.70 -10.20 -2.28
CA SER A 165 15.92 -9.05 -1.39
C SER A 165 15.82 -9.43 0.09
N CYS A 166 14.87 -10.29 0.49
CA CYS A 166 14.77 -10.79 1.86
C CYS A 166 16.02 -11.58 2.28
N ILE A 167 16.51 -12.47 1.42
CA ILE A 167 17.70 -13.28 1.70
C ILE A 167 18.94 -12.38 1.83
N GLU A 168 19.11 -11.41 0.93
CA GLU A 168 20.22 -10.45 0.97
C GLU A 168 20.20 -9.58 2.24
N MET A 169 19.01 -9.25 2.74
CA MET A 169 18.84 -8.56 4.03
C MET A 169 19.15 -9.45 5.26
N GLY A 170 19.37 -10.75 5.04
CA GLY A 170 19.69 -11.73 6.09
C GLY A 170 18.46 -12.36 6.74
N ILE A 171 17.30 -12.35 6.08
CA ILE A 171 16.14 -13.11 6.52
C ILE A 171 16.34 -14.58 6.12
N PHE A 172 16.25 -15.48 7.10
CA PHE A 172 16.35 -16.92 6.82
C PHE A 172 15.23 -17.37 5.89
N PRO A 173 15.49 -18.21 4.87
CA PRO A 173 14.48 -18.66 3.92
C PRO A 173 13.22 -19.27 4.58
N LYS A 174 13.40 -20.04 5.66
CA LYS A 174 12.30 -20.63 6.45
C LYS A 174 11.36 -19.60 7.11
N ASN A 175 11.80 -18.35 7.23
CA ASN A 175 11.05 -17.24 7.80
C ASN A 175 10.42 -16.33 6.72
N ILE A 176 10.52 -16.70 5.43
CA ILE A 176 9.91 -15.97 4.32
C ILE A 176 8.60 -16.66 3.95
N ILE A 177 7.48 -15.94 4.10
CA ILE A 177 6.14 -16.38 3.75
C ILE A 177 5.73 -15.63 2.47
N ALA A 178 5.96 -16.26 1.32
CA ALA A 178 5.65 -15.68 0.02
C ALA A 178 4.22 -16.07 -0.39
N MET A 179 3.26 -15.16 -0.18
CA MET A 179 1.84 -15.43 -0.44
C MET A 179 1.12 -14.19 -0.98
N HIS A 180 0.10 -14.42 -1.80
CA HIS A 180 -0.80 -13.39 -2.28
C HIS A 180 -2.11 -13.42 -1.47
N GLY A 181 -2.53 -12.26 -0.94
CA GLY A 181 -3.79 -12.13 -0.18
C GLY A 181 -5.03 -12.04 -1.08
N PRO A 182 -6.22 -11.77 -0.52
CA PRO A 182 -6.49 -11.49 0.90
C PRO A 182 -6.28 -12.72 1.81
N PHE A 183 -6.16 -12.50 3.12
CA PHE A 183 -5.95 -13.55 4.11
C PHE A 183 -7.06 -13.52 5.16
N SER A 184 -7.72 -14.65 5.39
CA SER A 184 -8.77 -14.77 6.42
C SER A 184 -8.18 -14.73 7.83
N THR A 185 -9.02 -14.49 8.84
CA THR A 185 -8.63 -14.54 10.25
C THR A 185 -8.01 -15.90 10.59
N GLU A 186 -8.63 -17.00 10.15
CA GLU A 186 -8.20 -18.38 10.42
C GLU A 186 -6.83 -18.68 9.82
N LEU A 187 -6.59 -18.22 8.58
CA LEU A 187 -5.29 -18.40 7.93
C LEU A 187 -4.19 -17.62 8.66
N ASN A 188 -4.49 -16.38 9.09
CA ASN A 188 -3.55 -15.61 9.92
C ASN A 188 -3.26 -16.33 11.24
N LYS A 189 -4.29 -16.85 11.94
CA LYS A 189 -4.12 -17.62 13.18
C LYS A 189 -3.23 -18.85 12.98
N ALA A 190 -3.50 -19.63 11.93
CA ALA A 190 -2.71 -20.81 11.61
C ALA A 190 -1.23 -20.46 11.38
N MET A 191 -0.95 -19.40 10.62
CA MET A 191 0.44 -18.92 10.44
C MET A 191 1.06 -18.46 11.76
N PHE A 192 0.34 -17.68 12.57
CA PHE A 192 0.86 -17.17 13.84
C PHE A 192 1.19 -18.30 14.80
N GLN A 193 0.35 -19.32 14.88
CA GLN A 193 0.59 -20.51 15.69
C GLN A 193 1.76 -21.34 15.16
N GLN A 194 1.79 -21.62 13.85
CA GLN A 194 2.82 -22.42 13.20
C GLN A 194 4.23 -21.85 13.42
N TYR A 195 4.37 -20.53 13.39
CA TYR A 195 5.66 -19.84 13.57
C TYR A 195 5.90 -19.35 15.01
N GLY A 196 4.99 -19.62 15.94
CA GLY A 196 5.08 -19.16 17.33
C GLY A 196 5.22 -17.64 17.44
N ILE A 197 4.43 -16.91 16.65
CA ILE A 197 4.45 -15.44 16.58
C ILE A 197 3.89 -14.86 17.88
N ASN A 198 4.56 -13.84 18.40
CA ASN A 198 4.13 -13.12 19.60
C ASN A 198 4.05 -11.60 19.41
N VAL A 199 4.55 -11.09 18.28
CA VAL A 199 4.34 -9.70 17.85
C VAL A 199 4.04 -9.66 16.36
N ILE A 200 3.00 -8.94 15.94
CA ILE A 200 2.79 -8.60 14.53
C ILE A 200 3.08 -7.12 14.32
N VAL A 201 3.70 -6.80 13.18
CA VAL A 201 3.85 -5.40 12.74
C VAL A 201 3.04 -5.22 11.47
N SER A 202 2.19 -4.21 11.48
CA SER A 202 1.38 -3.88 10.31
C SER A 202 1.26 -2.40 10.02
N LYS A 203 0.80 -2.10 8.81
CA LYS A 203 0.44 -0.77 8.35
C LYS A 203 -1.08 -0.66 8.29
N GLU A 204 -1.59 0.51 8.62
CA GLU A 204 -2.99 0.87 8.48
C GLU A 204 -3.37 1.10 7.01
N SER A 205 -3.56 0.01 6.25
CA SER A 205 -3.83 0.07 4.81
C SER A 205 -5.33 0.20 4.44
N GLY A 206 -6.22 0.45 5.40
CA GLY A 206 -7.68 0.55 5.20
C GLY A 206 -8.39 -0.81 5.08
N GLY A 207 -9.73 -0.78 5.10
CA GLY A 207 -10.60 -1.96 5.31
C GLY A 207 -10.56 -3.06 4.24
N VAL A 208 -10.14 -2.77 3.00
CA VAL A 208 -10.00 -3.78 1.94
C VAL A 208 -8.54 -4.26 1.88
N GLY A 209 -8.24 -5.41 2.48
CA GLY A 209 -6.87 -5.98 2.42
C GLY A 209 -6.38 -6.72 3.66
N GLY A 210 -7.27 -7.27 4.50
CA GLY A 210 -6.84 -8.14 5.58
C GLY A 210 -6.37 -7.40 6.85
N VAL A 211 -6.58 -6.07 6.96
CA VAL A 211 -6.16 -5.32 8.15
C VAL A 211 -6.92 -5.79 9.38
N ASN A 212 -8.24 -5.90 9.26
CA ASN A 212 -9.08 -6.30 10.37
C ASN A 212 -8.86 -7.78 10.72
N GLU A 213 -8.69 -8.64 9.71
CA GLU A 213 -8.57 -10.09 9.87
C GLU A 213 -7.29 -10.50 10.60
N LYS A 214 -6.16 -9.87 10.29
CA LYS A 214 -4.88 -10.17 10.98
C LYS A 214 -4.81 -9.55 12.38
N ILE A 215 -5.42 -8.37 12.59
CA ILE A 215 -5.50 -7.74 13.92
C ILE A 215 -6.42 -8.58 14.81
N GLN A 216 -7.58 -9.00 14.28
CA GLN A 216 -8.50 -9.90 14.96
C GLN A 216 -7.82 -11.23 15.31
N ALA A 217 -7.10 -11.83 14.37
CA ALA A 217 -6.32 -13.05 14.61
C ALA A 217 -5.28 -12.88 15.72
N ALA A 218 -4.62 -11.72 15.78
CA ALA A 218 -3.65 -11.41 16.82
C ALA A 218 -4.32 -11.24 18.19
N ILE A 219 -5.43 -10.50 18.27
CA ILE A 219 -6.22 -10.33 19.50
C ILE A 219 -6.66 -11.69 20.04
N GLU A 220 -7.25 -12.54 19.19
CA GLU A 220 -7.75 -13.87 19.60
C GLU A 220 -6.64 -14.81 20.10
N LEU A 221 -5.40 -14.58 19.68
CA LEU A 221 -4.24 -15.36 20.10
C LEU A 221 -3.41 -14.69 21.20
N GLY A 222 -3.83 -13.51 21.70
CA GLY A 222 -3.08 -12.77 22.70
C GLY A 222 -1.74 -12.20 22.20
N ILE A 223 -1.64 -11.93 20.89
CA ILE A 223 -0.43 -11.45 20.22
C ILE A 223 -0.44 -9.92 20.18
N ASP A 224 0.69 -9.30 20.56
CA ASP A 224 0.85 -7.86 20.44
C ASP A 224 0.85 -7.42 18.98
N THR A 225 0.11 -6.35 18.69
CA THR A 225 0.07 -5.73 17.37
C THR A 225 0.67 -4.34 17.43
N ILE A 226 1.77 -4.13 16.71
CA ILE A 226 2.27 -2.78 16.43
C ILE A 226 1.64 -2.33 15.13
N LEU A 227 0.80 -1.31 15.21
CA LEU A 227 0.14 -0.72 14.06
C LEU A 227 0.77 0.61 13.70
N ILE A 228 1.43 0.67 12.55
CA ILE A 228 1.91 1.91 11.97
C ILE A 228 0.70 2.63 11.36
N THR A 229 0.33 3.76 11.95
CA THR A 229 -0.80 4.59 11.52
C THR A 229 -0.50 5.23 10.17
N ARG A 230 -1.55 5.52 9.41
CA ARG A 230 -1.41 6.19 8.12
C ARG A 230 -0.74 7.57 8.29
N PRO A 231 0.23 7.95 7.43
CA PRO A 231 0.74 9.31 7.42
C PRO A 231 -0.37 10.30 7.07
N ALA A 232 -0.54 11.35 7.88
CA ALA A 232 -1.47 12.43 7.58
C ALA A 232 -0.86 13.37 6.53
N LEU A 233 -1.49 13.46 5.36
CA LEU A 233 -1.16 14.44 4.32
C LEU A 233 -2.33 15.41 4.15
N ALA A 234 -2.06 16.70 4.32
CA ALA A 234 -3.04 17.75 4.04
C ALA A 234 -3.14 17.94 2.52
N LEU A 235 -4.11 17.26 1.90
CA LEU A 235 -4.39 17.34 0.46
C LEU A 235 -5.79 17.90 0.23
N PRO A 236 -5.99 18.73 -0.80
CA PRO A 236 -7.33 19.09 -1.24
C PRO A 236 -8.01 17.90 -1.93
N ASP A 237 -9.34 17.93 -2.00
CA ASP A 237 -10.15 17.03 -2.84
C ASP A 237 -9.84 15.53 -2.63
N VAL A 238 -9.93 15.10 -1.36
CA VAL A 238 -9.81 13.68 -0.95
C VAL A 238 -11.18 13.02 -0.99
N TYR A 239 -11.27 11.89 -1.69
CA TYR A 239 -12.50 11.11 -1.87
C TYR A 239 -12.33 9.71 -1.28
N THR A 240 -13.38 9.22 -0.63
CA THR A 240 -13.42 7.86 -0.06
C THR A 240 -14.29 6.88 -0.84
N SER A 241 -14.86 7.34 -1.95
CA SER A 241 -15.76 6.61 -2.83
C SER A 241 -15.30 6.76 -4.28
N ILE A 242 -15.20 5.63 -4.99
CA ILE A 242 -14.89 5.62 -6.42
C ILE A 242 -15.99 6.37 -7.19
N THR A 243 -17.25 6.18 -6.80
CA THR A 243 -18.40 6.85 -7.43
C THR A 243 -18.29 8.38 -7.34
N ASP A 244 -17.83 8.90 -6.20
CA ASP A 244 -17.73 10.36 -6.00
C ASP A 244 -16.63 10.96 -6.89
N ILE A 245 -15.49 10.29 -7.02
CA ILE A 245 -14.44 10.67 -7.97
C ILE A 245 -14.98 10.69 -9.40
N LEU A 246 -15.68 9.63 -9.80
CA LEU A 246 -16.21 9.53 -11.16
C LEU A 246 -17.24 10.63 -11.44
N ASN A 247 -18.09 10.96 -10.47
CA ASN A 247 -19.05 12.05 -10.58
C ASN A 247 -18.35 13.41 -10.68
N LYS A 248 -17.31 13.64 -9.88
CA LYS A 248 -16.50 14.86 -9.96
C LYS A 248 -15.85 15.02 -11.33
N VAL A 249 -15.23 13.95 -11.84
CA VAL A 249 -14.61 13.92 -13.18
C VAL A 249 -15.65 14.21 -14.28
N LYS A 250 -16.85 13.64 -14.16
CA LYS A 250 -17.95 13.90 -15.10
C LYS A 250 -18.39 15.36 -15.09
N ALA A 251 -18.37 16.03 -13.93
CA ALA A 251 -18.76 17.43 -13.80
C ALA A 251 -17.73 18.43 -14.34
N LEU A 252 -16.49 18.00 -14.63
CA LEU A 252 -15.47 18.83 -15.29
C LEU A 252 -15.58 18.85 -16.83
N ARG A 253 -16.51 18.07 -17.40
CA ARG A 253 -16.85 18.12 -18.83
C ARG A 253 -17.89 19.20 -19.10
#